data_AF-A0A953L1Z6-F1
#
_entry.id   AF-A0A953L1Z6-F1
#
_cell.length_a   1.000
_cell.length_b   1.000
_cell.length_c   1.000
_cell.angle_alpha   90.00
_cell.angle_beta   90.00
_cell.angle_gamma   90.00
#
_symmetry.space_group_name_H-M   'P 1'
#
loop_
_entity.id
_entity.type
_entity.pdbx_description
1 polymer ?
#
loop_
_entity_poly.entity_id
_entity_poly.type
_entity_poly.pdbx_seq_one_letter_code
_entity_poly.pdbx_strand_id
1 'polypeptide(L)'
;MKQGRHYPINGIYDTGSRKLAIRFSYNRTFSGVKDYPHAGSWTALMRPDYTLSFWPAGITEAEAELQELIVHIHFDAKYKIDHLNKFLEPSSPAALMQEKKENNKGIYKNADLLKMHAYKDAIRRTGGAYVLYPGHTALSRRGFHEIIPGLGAFPVRPSKTDDGTGALKAFILAIIDHFINRTSQREKLAYHTFDIFKEKPGDHHMLREPLPEPYGANRDLLPDETFVLIGYYKSAEQLEWIQKQRMYNFRTGSGAGALVLDRKTVSARYLLLHTAGQQHSGELWKIISKGPRIFSRQDLLSKGYPAPGRDHYLVIHLEPVQEPELQSLQWNFKELPGYASRRTSAFPFTASLAELMKVVNSI
;
A
#
# COMPACT_ATOMS: atom_id res chain seq x y z
N MET A 1 1.27 -31.42 -29.19
CA MET A 1 1.61 -31.39 -27.75
C MET A 1 0.58 -32.24 -27.00
N LYS A 2 0.99 -33.16 -26.10
CA LYS A 2 0.06 -33.96 -25.29
C LYS A 2 -0.50 -33.12 -24.13
N GLN A 3 -1.81 -33.23 -23.88
CA GLN A 3 -2.52 -32.57 -22.78
C GLN A 3 -1.89 -32.97 -21.43
N GLY A 4 -1.65 -32.00 -20.54
CA GLY A 4 -1.26 -32.25 -19.14
C GLY A 4 0.21 -32.08 -18.76
N ARG A 5 1.17 -32.00 -19.71
CA ARG A 5 2.59 -31.72 -19.39
C ARG A 5 2.90 -30.22 -19.45
N HIS A 6 3.55 -29.70 -18.41
CA HIS A 6 4.06 -28.33 -18.34
C HIS A 6 5.33 -28.20 -19.18
N TYR A 7 5.37 -27.22 -20.09
CA TYR A 7 6.55 -26.92 -20.91
C TYR A 7 6.96 -25.46 -20.70
N PRO A 8 7.98 -25.18 -19.88
CA PRO A 8 8.51 -23.83 -19.71
C PRO A 8 9.57 -23.52 -20.78
N ILE A 9 9.44 -22.36 -21.42
CA ILE A 9 10.51 -21.73 -22.21
C ILE A 9 10.94 -20.49 -21.43
N ASN A 10 12.23 -20.41 -21.10
CA ASN A 10 12.81 -19.31 -20.34
C ASN A 10 13.76 -18.51 -21.21
N GLY A 11 13.82 -17.20 -21.00
CA GLY A 11 14.79 -16.31 -21.63
C GLY A 11 15.05 -15.07 -20.78
N ILE A 12 16.11 -14.36 -21.10
CA ILE A 12 16.39 -13.03 -20.54
C ILE A 12 16.24 -12.02 -21.67
N TYR A 13 15.46 -10.99 -21.43
CA TYR A 13 15.33 -9.85 -22.32
C TYR A 13 16.10 -8.67 -21.74
N ASP A 14 17.09 -8.19 -22.49
CA ASP A 14 17.95 -7.07 -22.10
C ASP A 14 17.51 -5.81 -22.85
N THR A 15 17.04 -4.81 -22.11
CA THR A 15 16.57 -3.54 -22.67
C THR A 15 17.63 -2.44 -22.59
N GLY A 16 18.84 -2.77 -22.11
CA GLY A 16 19.89 -1.82 -21.75
C GLY A 16 19.71 -1.23 -20.36
N SER A 17 18.50 -0.74 -20.02
CA SER A 17 18.21 -0.12 -18.72
C SER A 17 17.74 -1.10 -17.63
N ARG A 18 17.16 -2.24 -18.02
CA ARG A 18 16.73 -3.32 -17.12
C ARG A 18 16.81 -4.66 -17.86
N LYS A 19 17.24 -5.70 -17.16
CA LYS A 19 17.16 -7.08 -17.65
C LYS A 19 15.97 -7.77 -17.00
N LEU A 20 15.14 -8.41 -17.82
CA LEU A 20 13.95 -9.13 -17.36
C LEU A 20 14.10 -10.61 -17.69
N ALA A 21 13.87 -11.46 -16.70
CA ALA A 21 13.65 -12.87 -16.92
C ALA A 21 12.19 -13.05 -17.38
N ILE A 22 12.02 -13.80 -18.46
CA ILE A 22 10.72 -14.09 -19.07
C ILE A 22 10.55 -15.59 -19.13
N ARG A 23 9.39 -16.06 -18.66
CA ARG A 23 8.98 -17.47 -18.81
C ARG A 23 7.66 -17.57 -19.53
N PHE A 24 7.66 -18.26 -20.65
CA PHE A 24 6.44 -18.77 -21.26
C PHE A 24 6.17 -20.18 -20.72
N SER A 25 4.92 -20.49 -20.37
CA SER A 25 4.53 -21.79 -19.87
C SER A 25 3.21 -22.24 -20.48
N TYR A 26 3.20 -23.46 -21.03
CA TYR A 26 1.97 -24.14 -21.44
C TYR A 26 1.39 -24.97 -20.30
N ASN A 27 0.09 -24.86 -20.04
CA ASN A 27 -0.64 -25.64 -19.04
C ASN A 27 -0.02 -25.61 -17.63
N ARG A 28 0.56 -24.47 -17.21
CA ARG A 28 1.08 -24.28 -15.84
C ARG A 28 -0.08 -24.35 -14.86
N THR A 29 0.02 -25.26 -13.90
CA THR A 29 -0.94 -25.36 -12.81
C THR A 29 -0.51 -24.46 -11.66
N PHE A 30 -1.41 -23.58 -11.23
CA PHE A 30 -1.26 -22.78 -10.02
C PHE A 30 -1.98 -23.49 -8.89
N SER A 31 -1.21 -24.07 -7.96
CA SER A 31 -1.76 -24.77 -6.80
C SER A 31 -2.56 -23.84 -5.92
N GLY A 32 -3.75 -24.27 -5.51
CA GLY A 32 -4.47 -23.66 -4.40
C GLY A 32 -3.79 -23.92 -3.05
N VAL A 33 -4.33 -23.34 -1.97
CA VAL A 33 -4.11 -23.81 -0.58
C VAL A 33 -2.77 -23.40 0.07
N LYS A 34 -1.98 -22.51 -0.54
CA LYS A 34 -0.82 -21.92 0.15
C LYS A 34 -1.13 -20.54 0.69
N ASP A 35 -0.70 -20.28 1.92
CA ASP A 35 -0.75 -18.96 2.56
C ASP A 35 0.10 -17.95 1.79
N TYR A 36 -0.29 -16.67 1.87
CA TYR A 36 0.58 -15.57 1.43
C TYR A 36 1.89 -15.57 2.24
N PRO A 37 3.08 -15.32 1.63
CA PRO A 37 3.32 -14.81 0.28
C PRO A 37 3.58 -15.88 -0.78
N HIS A 38 3.28 -17.16 -0.53
CA HIS A 38 3.61 -18.21 -1.48
C HIS A 38 2.86 -18.06 -2.83
N ALA A 39 3.56 -18.47 -3.90
CA ALA A 39 3.01 -18.55 -5.25
C ALA A 39 1.77 -19.45 -5.34
N GLY A 40 0.93 -19.22 -6.35
CA GLY A 40 -0.23 -20.06 -6.67
C GLY A 40 -1.54 -19.31 -6.63
N SER A 41 -2.63 -20.08 -6.56
CA SER A 41 -3.99 -19.58 -6.37
C SER A 41 -4.31 -19.50 -4.88
N TRP A 42 -5.09 -18.50 -4.46
CA TRP A 42 -5.51 -18.40 -3.06
C TRP A 42 -6.71 -19.30 -2.73
N THR A 43 -7.44 -19.81 -3.73
CA THR A 43 -8.56 -20.75 -3.56
C THR A 43 -8.27 -22.12 -4.20
N ALA A 44 -8.91 -22.42 -5.33
CA ALA A 44 -8.83 -23.67 -6.05
C ALA A 44 -7.67 -23.68 -7.05
N LEU A 45 -7.33 -24.88 -7.53
CA LEU A 45 -6.37 -25.08 -8.62
C LEU A 45 -6.82 -24.33 -9.88
N MET A 46 -5.94 -23.51 -10.42
CA MET A 46 -6.18 -22.78 -11.67
C MET A 46 -5.15 -23.20 -12.73
N ARG A 47 -5.61 -23.37 -13.97
CA ARG A 47 -4.76 -23.83 -15.07
C ARG A 47 -5.10 -23.09 -16.37
N PRO A 48 -4.52 -21.91 -16.59
CA PRO A 48 -4.59 -21.23 -17.88
C PRO A 48 -3.85 -22.05 -18.97
N ASP A 49 -4.30 -21.95 -20.22
CA ASP A 49 -3.63 -22.63 -21.34
C ASP A 49 -2.19 -22.14 -21.51
N TYR A 50 -1.99 -20.83 -21.44
CA TYR A 50 -0.67 -20.20 -21.51
C TYR A 50 -0.48 -19.21 -20.38
N THR A 51 0.75 -19.09 -19.91
CA THR A 51 1.16 -18.04 -18.99
C THR A 51 2.51 -17.48 -19.41
N LEU A 52 2.58 -16.15 -19.45
CA LEU A 52 3.81 -15.41 -19.62
C LEU A 52 4.13 -14.71 -18.30
N SER A 53 5.26 -15.08 -17.70
CA SER A 53 5.74 -14.50 -16.45
C SER A 53 6.93 -13.58 -16.69
N PHE A 54 6.96 -12.44 -16.00
CA PHE A 54 8.03 -11.44 -16.08
C PHE A 54 8.53 -11.10 -14.68
N TRP A 55 9.85 -11.09 -14.47
CA TRP A 55 10.46 -10.61 -13.24
C TRP A 55 11.88 -10.08 -13.50
N PRO A 56 12.50 -9.33 -12.57
CA PRO A 56 13.86 -8.85 -12.73
C PRO A 56 14.86 -9.99 -12.89
N ALA A 57 15.76 -9.90 -13.86
CA ALA A 57 16.88 -10.84 -13.94
C ALA A 57 17.84 -10.61 -12.76
N GLY A 58 18.47 -11.69 -12.28
CA GLY A 58 19.38 -11.67 -11.12
C GLY A 58 18.78 -12.24 -9.83
N ILE A 59 17.47 -12.50 -9.82
CA ILE A 59 16.79 -13.24 -8.75
C ILE A 59 16.07 -14.47 -9.32
N THR A 60 15.85 -15.45 -8.47
CA THR A 60 15.07 -16.64 -8.79
C THR A 60 13.59 -16.29 -8.91
N GLU A 61 12.83 -17.12 -9.63
CA GLU A 61 11.37 -16.98 -9.68
C GLU A 61 10.75 -17.09 -8.28
N ALA A 62 11.27 -17.97 -7.41
CA ALA A 62 10.74 -18.15 -6.06
C ALA A 62 10.90 -16.90 -5.20
N GLU A 63 12.05 -16.21 -5.29
CA GLU A 63 12.27 -14.93 -4.64
C GLU A 63 11.36 -13.84 -5.22
N ALA A 64 11.21 -13.81 -6.55
CA ALA A 64 10.35 -12.85 -7.22
C ALA A 64 8.87 -13.03 -6.86
N GLU A 65 8.42 -14.28 -6.71
CA GLU A 65 7.10 -14.64 -6.19
C GLU A 65 6.94 -14.17 -4.74
N LEU A 66 7.90 -14.46 -3.87
CA LEU A 66 7.83 -14.09 -2.46
C LEU A 66 7.69 -12.57 -2.25
N GLN A 67 8.36 -11.76 -3.08
CA GLN A 67 8.50 -10.32 -2.91
C GLN A 67 7.59 -9.48 -3.83
N GLU A 68 6.55 -10.05 -4.45
CA GLU A 68 5.66 -9.35 -5.41
C GLU A 68 6.36 -8.78 -6.68
N LEU A 69 7.59 -9.23 -6.98
CA LEU A 69 8.38 -8.73 -8.09
C LEU A 69 8.05 -9.40 -9.44
N ILE A 70 7.41 -10.56 -9.40
CA ILE A 70 6.93 -11.26 -10.59
C ILE A 70 5.53 -10.78 -10.98
N VAL A 71 5.20 -10.86 -12.26
CA VAL A 71 3.82 -10.79 -12.75
C VAL A 71 3.55 -11.91 -13.73
N HIS A 72 2.33 -12.43 -13.68
CA HIS A 72 1.80 -13.38 -14.64
C HIS A 72 0.76 -12.73 -15.54
N ILE A 73 0.87 -13.01 -16.84
CA ILE A 73 -0.14 -12.71 -17.84
C ILE A 73 -0.66 -14.04 -18.38
N HIS A 74 -1.95 -14.27 -18.24
CA HIS A 74 -2.58 -15.53 -18.61
C HIS A 74 -3.29 -15.40 -19.96
N PHE A 75 -3.25 -16.48 -20.73
CA PHE A 75 -4.00 -16.60 -21.96
C PHE A 75 -4.76 -17.92 -22.03
N ASP A 76 -5.98 -17.87 -22.55
CA ASP A 76 -6.81 -19.05 -22.82
C ASP A 76 -7.21 -19.04 -24.30
N ALA A 77 -6.98 -20.13 -25.02
CA ALA A 77 -7.31 -20.20 -26.43
C ALA A 77 -8.75 -20.71 -26.63
N LYS A 78 -9.54 -19.98 -27.41
CA LYS A 78 -10.92 -20.33 -27.73
C LYS A 78 -11.15 -20.32 -29.23
N TYR A 79 -11.81 -21.36 -29.72
CA TYR A 79 -12.10 -21.52 -31.15
C TYR A 79 -13.18 -20.56 -31.65
N LYS A 80 -14.11 -20.15 -30.77
CA LYS A 80 -15.10 -19.11 -31.02
C LYS A 80 -15.25 -18.27 -29.76
N ILE A 81 -15.42 -16.96 -29.93
CA ILE A 81 -15.90 -16.08 -28.88
C ILE A 81 -17.28 -15.61 -29.34
N ASP A 82 -18.34 -16.15 -28.74
CA ASP A 82 -19.71 -15.83 -29.14
C ASP A 82 -20.09 -14.37 -28.81
N HIS A 83 -19.37 -13.72 -27.89
CA HIS A 83 -19.74 -12.40 -27.35
C HIS A 83 -18.55 -11.45 -27.08
N LEU A 84 -17.68 -11.23 -28.07
CA LEU A 84 -16.59 -10.24 -27.94
C LEU A 84 -17.12 -8.83 -27.63
N ASN A 85 -18.29 -8.48 -28.18
CA ASN A 85 -18.93 -7.19 -27.97
C ASN A 85 -19.36 -6.94 -26.51
N LYS A 86 -19.54 -7.98 -25.68
CA LYS A 86 -19.87 -7.79 -24.26
C LYS A 86 -18.70 -7.30 -23.40
N PHE A 87 -17.45 -7.46 -23.85
CA PHE A 87 -16.32 -6.76 -23.23
C PHE A 87 -16.38 -5.23 -23.52
N LEU A 88 -17.17 -4.81 -24.51
CA LEU A 88 -17.28 -3.43 -24.98
C LEU A 88 -18.52 -2.71 -24.46
N GLU A 89 -19.65 -3.40 -24.34
CA GLU A 89 -20.96 -2.79 -24.09
C GLU A 89 -21.36 -2.78 -22.60
N PRO A 90 -21.77 -1.63 -22.04
CA PRO A 90 -22.41 -1.60 -20.73
C PRO A 90 -23.77 -2.32 -20.79
N SER A 91 -23.93 -3.35 -19.96
CA SER A 91 -25.20 -4.09 -19.87
C SER A 91 -26.30 -3.20 -19.29
N SER A 92 -27.42 -3.06 -20.00
CA SER A 92 -28.63 -2.43 -19.45
C SER A 92 -29.28 -3.34 -18.37
N PRO A 93 -30.07 -2.79 -17.43
CA PRO A 93 -30.80 -3.59 -16.44
C PRO A 93 -31.68 -4.69 -17.06
N ALA A 94 -32.28 -4.41 -18.22
CA ALA A 94 -33.08 -5.39 -18.96
C ALA A 94 -32.24 -6.54 -19.53
N ALA A 95 -31.05 -6.25 -20.06
CA ALA A 95 -30.11 -7.27 -20.54
C ALA A 95 -29.63 -8.18 -19.40
N LEU A 96 -29.40 -7.63 -18.20
CA LEU A 96 -29.05 -8.41 -17.01
C LEU A 96 -30.18 -9.34 -16.56
N MET A 97 -31.44 -8.89 -16.59
CA MET A 97 -32.59 -9.74 -16.27
C MET A 97 -32.76 -10.89 -17.27
N GLN A 98 -32.53 -10.65 -18.56
CA GLN A 98 -32.57 -11.69 -19.59
C GLN A 98 -31.43 -12.69 -19.40
N GLU A 99 -30.21 -12.22 -19.15
CA GLU A 99 -29.07 -13.09 -18.86
C GLU A 99 -29.33 -13.98 -17.63
N LYS A 100 -29.94 -13.44 -16.57
CA LYS A 100 -30.32 -14.23 -15.38
C LYS A 100 -31.31 -15.35 -15.73
N LYS A 101 -32.31 -15.07 -16.59
CA LYS A 101 -33.26 -16.09 -17.07
C LYS A 101 -32.57 -17.17 -17.91
N GLU A 102 -31.56 -16.80 -18.69
CA GLU A 102 -30.77 -17.74 -19.51
C GLU A 102 -29.82 -18.59 -18.66
N ASN A 103 -29.15 -17.99 -17.68
CA ASN A 103 -28.30 -18.70 -16.72
C ASN A 103 -29.11 -19.73 -15.91
N ASN A 104 -30.35 -19.39 -15.48
CA ASN A 104 -31.25 -20.33 -14.81
C ASN A 104 -31.66 -21.52 -15.72
N LYS A 105 -31.56 -21.36 -17.04
CA LYS A 105 -31.76 -22.44 -18.03
C LYS A 105 -30.46 -23.17 -18.37
N GLY A 106 -29.36 -22.89 -17.66
CA GLY A 106 -28.04 -23.49 -17.87
C GLY A 106 -27.23 -22.89 -19.03
N ILE A 107 -27.68 -21.78 -19.63
CA ILE A 107 -27.00 -21.15 -20.77
C ILE A 107 -26.10 -20.02 -20.27
N TYR A 108 -24.81 -20.30 -20.12
CA TYR A 108 -23.82 -19.36 -19.61
C TYR A 108 -23.04 -18.68 -20.74
N LYS A 109 -23.61 -17.60 -21.29
CA LYS A 109 -23.02 -16.85 -22.41
C LYS A 109 -21.68 -16.17 -22.09
N ASN A 110 -21.38 -15.92 -20.81
CA ASN A 110 -20.22 -15.15 -20.37
C ASN A 110 -19.14 -16.00 -19.67
N ALA A 111 -19.20 -17.33 -19.79
CA ALA A 111 -18.34 -18.25 -19.05
C ALA A 111 -16.83 -17.96 -19.26
N ASP A 112 -16.42 -17.61 -20.48
CA ASP A 112 -15.02 -17.31 -20.79
C ASP A 112 -14.53 -16.00 -20.16
N LEU A 113 -15.35 -14.95 -20.17
CA LEU A 113 -15.03 -13.69 -19.50
C LEU A 113 -14.94 -13.88 -17.97
N LEU A 114 -15.90 -14.59 -17.39
CA LEU A 114 -15.89 -14.92 -15.96
C LEU A 114 -14.65 -15.74 -15.59
N LYS A 115 -14.24 -16.69 -16.45
CA LYS A 115 -13.01 -17.45 -16.29
C LYS A 115 -11.77 -16.54 -16.30
N MET A 116 -11.73 -15.52 -17.17
CA MET A 116 -10.60 -14.57 -17.19
C MET A 116 -10.55 -13.71 -15.93
N HIS A 117 -11.71 -13.24 -15.43
CA HIS A 117 -11.78 -12.58 -14.12
C HIS A 117 -11.31 -13.51 -12.99
N ALA A 118 -11.74 -14.77 -13.00
CA ALA A 118 -11.34 -15.76 -12.01
C ALA A 118 -9.82 -15.99 -12.03
N TYR A 119 -9.17 -16.08 -13.19
CA TYR A 119 -7.71 -16.15 -13.25
C TYR A 119 -7.04 -14.89 -12.71
N LYS A 120 -7.52 -13.72 -13.12
CA LYS A 120 -6.98 -12.43 -12.67
C LYS A 120 -7.02 -12.26 -11.16
N ASP A 121 -8.06 -12.76 -10.51
CA ASP A 121 -8.28 -12.57 -9.08
C ASP A 121 -7.76 -13.73 -8.23
N ALA A 122 -7.94 -14.97 -8.68
CA ALA A 122 -7.58 -16.15 -7.90
C ALA A 122 -6.08 -16.44 -7.91
N ILE A 123 -5.39 -16.22 -9.04
CA ILE A 123 -3.96 -16.45 -9.18
C ILE A 123 -3.21 -15.20 -8.71
N ARG A 124 -2.36 -15.35 -7.68
CA ARG A 124 -1.56 -14.25 -7.13
C ARG A 124 -0.64 -13.66 -8.21
N ARG A 125 -0.36 -12.36 -8.12
CA ARG A 125 0.50 -11.60 -9.06
C ARG A 125 0.04 -11.63 -10.52
N THR A 126 -1.24 -11.84 -10.76
CA THR A 126 -1.77 -11.75 -12.11
C THR A 126 -1.91 -10.30 -12.55
N GLY A 127 -1.14 -9.90 -13.55
CA GLY A 127 -1.26 -8.60 -14.23
C GLY A 127 -2.34 -8.60 -15.32
N GLY A 128 -2.84 -9.77 -15.74
CA GLY A 128 -3.99 -9.80 -16.63
C GLY A 128 -4.30 -11.17 -17.19
N ALA A 129 -5.50 -11.30 -17.73
CA ALA A 129 -5.97 -12.53 -18.35
C ALA A 129 -6.68 -12.21 -19.67
N TYR A 130 -6.29 -12.88 -20.74
CA TYR A 130 -6.71 -12.55 -22.10
C TYR A 130 -7.14 -13.81 -22.86
N VAL A 131 -8.08 -13.66 -23.81
CA VAL A 131 -8.49 -14.76 -24.68
C VAL A 131 -7.73 -14.68 -26.01
N LEU A 132 -7.20 -15.80 -26.49
CA LEU A 132 -6.70 -15.92 -27.86
C LEU A 132 -7.77 -16.56 -28.73
N TYR A 133 -8.08 -15.96 -29.88
CA TYR A 133 -9.19 -16.45 -30.70
C TYR A 133 -9.00 -16.19 -32.21
N PRO A 134 -9.61 -16.99 -33.09
CA PRO A 134 -9.45 -16.84 -34.54
C PRO A 134 -10.35 -15.74 -35.11
N GLY A 135 -10.15 -14.48 -34.68
CA GLY A 135 -10.86 -13.32 -35.20
C GLY A 135 -9.93 -12.25 -35.77
N HIS A 136 -10.45 -11.03 -35.86
CA HIS A 136 -9.74 -9.90 -36.49
C HIS A 136 -9.53 -8.70 -35.56
N THR A 137 -10.21 -8.65 -34.42
CA THR A 137 -10.29 -7.44 -33.59
C THR A 137 -9.60 -7.67 -32.24
N ALA A 138 -8.51 -6.97 -32.00
CA ALA A 138 -7.92 -6.95 -30.65
C ALA A 138 -8.77 -6.08 -29.72
N LEU A 139 -8.95 -6.55 -28.49
CA LEU A 139 -9.66 -5.85 -27.45
C LEU A 139 -8.88 -5.90 -26.15
N SER A 140 -8.69 -4.75 -25.51
CA SER A 140 -8.04 -4.65 -24.22
C SER A 140 -8.79 -3.65 -23.35
N ARG A 141 -9.07 -4.06 -22.11
CA ARG A 141 -9.65 -3.25 -21.06
C ARG A 141 -8.65 -3.18 -19.91
N ARG A 142 -8.27 -1.97 -19.55
CA ARG A 142 -7.43 -1.68 -18.38
C ARG A 142 -8.31 -1.59 -17.16
N GLY A 143 -7.86 -2.14 -16.03
CA GLY A 143 -8.55 -2.01 -14.75
C GLY A 143 -8.41 -0.61 -14.15
N PHE A 144 -7.30 0.07 -14.45
CA PHE A 144 -7.00 1.43 -13.98
C PHE A 144 -6.34 2.24 -15.13
N HIS A 145 -5.35 3.06 -14.80
CA HIS A 145 -4.68 3.97 -15.73
C HIS A 145 -3.48 3.34 -16.48
N GLU A 146 -2.97 2.21 -16.00
CA GLU A 146 -1.83 1.50 -16.59
C GLU A 146 -2.28 0.32 -17.47
N ILE A 147 -1.37 -0.21 -18.29
CA ILE A 147 -1.66 -1.33 -19.20
C ILE A 147 -2.08 -2.61 -18.47
N ILE A 148 -1.55 -2.80 -17.26
CA ILE A 148 -1.94 -3.86 -16.32
C ILE A 148 -2.28 -3.23 -14.96
N PRO A 149 -3.24 -3.77 -14.19
CA PRO A 149 -4.02 -4.96 -14.49
C PRO A 149 -5.01 -4.81 -15.66
N GLY A 150 -5.25 -5.86 -16.44
CA GLY A 150 -6.16 -5.80 -17.59
C GLY A 150 -6.78 -7.13 -18.01
N LEU A 151 -7.82 -7.04 -18.86
CA LEU A 151 -8.55 -8.16 -19.46
C LEU A 151 -8.79 -7.87 -20.95
N GLY A 152 -9.00 -8.90 -21.76
CA GLY A 152 -9.31 -8.67 -23.17
C GLY A 152 -9.22 -9.91 -24.04
N ALA A 153 -9.12 -9.70 -25.35
CA ALA A 153 -8.96 -10.75 -26.33
C ALA A 153 -8.03 -10.31 -27.47
N PHE A 154 -7.20 -11.22 -27.96
CA PHE A 154 -6.30 -10.98 -29.08
C PHE A 154 -6.54 -11.98 -30.21
N PRO A 155 -6.58 -11.51 -31.47
CA PRO A 155 -6.74 -12.39 -32.61
C PRO A 155 -5.48 -13.22 -32.85
N VAL A 156 -5.66 -14.52 -33.07
CA VAL A 156 -4.63 -15.46 -33.52
C VAL A 156 -5.27 -16.40 -34.54
N ARG A 157 -4.85 -16.30 -35.79
CA ARG A 157 -5.42 -17.01 -36.94
C ARG A 157 -4.42 -18.02 -37.51
N PRO A 158 -4.88 -19.20 -37.95
CA PRO A 158 -4.04 -20.16 -38.66
C PRO A 158 -3.86 -19.73 -40.12
N SER A 159 -3.13 -18.63 -40.35
CA SER A 159 -2.84 -18.07 -41.67
C SER A 159 -1.33 -17.92 -41.87
N LYS A 160 -0.85 -18.14 -43.10
CA LYS A 160 0.57 -18.00 -43.44
C LYS A 160 0.97 -16.56 -43.76
N THR A 161 0.00 -15.68 -44.06
CA THR A 161 0.24 -14.30 -44.53
C THR A 161 -0.14 -13.25 -43.50
N ASP A 162 -1.21 -13.49 -42.74
CA ASP A 162 -1.68 -12.62 -41.66
C ASP A 162 -2.30 -13.46 -40.54
N ASP A 163 -1.45 -13.83 -39.58
CA ASP A 163 -1.81 -14.63 -38.42
C ASP A 163 -2.52 -13.82 -37.31
N GLY A 164 -2.71 -12.51 -37.50
CA GLY A 164 -3.31 -11.61 -36.52
C GLY A 164 -2.48 -11.36 -35.25
N THR A 165 -1.28 -11.93 -35.14
CA THR A 165 -0.48 -11.85 -33.91
C THR A 165 0.16 -10.48 -33.68
N GLY A 166 0.12 -9.58 -34.69
CA GLY A 166 0.71 -8.23 -34.59
C GLY A 166 0.23 -7.45 -33.37
N ALA A 167 -1.08 -7.48 -33.07
CA ALA A 167 -1.65 -6.82 -31.90
C ALA A 167 -1.19 -7.44 -30.58
N LEU A 168 -1.10 -8.78 -30.53
CA LEU A 168 -0.58 -9.51 -29.36
C LEU A 168 0.90 -9.19 -29.12
N LYS A 169 1.71 -9.16 -30.18
CA LYS A 169 3.14 -8.79 -30.12
C LYS A 169 3.31 -7.37 -29.60
N ALA A 170 2.59 -6.41 -30.17
CA ALA A 170 2.61 -5.02 -29.72
C ALA A 170 2.22 -4.89 -28.24
N PHE A 171 1.19 -5.64 -27.81
CA PHE A 171 0.76 -5.69 -26.42
C PHE A 171 1.84 -6.25 -25.48
N ILE A 172 2.48 -7.37 -25.83
CA ILE A 172 3.57 -7.95 -25.04
C ILE A 172 4.76 -6.99 -24.92
N LEU A 173 5.12 -6.30 -26.00
CA LEU A 173 6.18 -5.27 -25.97
C LEU A 173 5.81 -4.10 -25.06
N ALA A 174 4.55 -3.65 -25.10
CA ALA A 174 4.07 -2.58 -24.21
C ALA A 174 4.03 -3.02 -22.73
N ILE A 175 3.75 -4.30 -22.44
CA ILE A 175 3.91 -4.85 -21.10
C ILE A 175 5.38 -4.77 -20.68
N ILE A 176 6.30 -5.23 -21.53
CA ILE A 176 7.74 -5.20 -21.22
C ILE A 176 8.20 -3.76 -20.91
N ASP A 177 7.79 -2.78 -21.74
CA ASP A 177 8.09 -1.37 -21.51
C ASP A 177 7.54 -0.86 -20.17
N HIS A 178 6.31 -1.23 -19.82
CA HIS A 178 5.72 -0.94 -18.51
C HIS A 178 6.53 -1.55 -17.35
N PHE A 179 7.07 -2.76 -17.51
CA PHE A 179 7.97 -3.38 -16.53
C PHE A 179 9.34 -2.72 -16.45
N ILE A 180 9.78 -1.96 -17.45
CA ILE A 180 11.02 -1.18 -17.34
C ILE A 180 10.79 0.04 -16.42
N ASN A 181 9.58 0.59 -16.40
CA ASN A 181 9.22 1.74 -15.57
C ASN A 181 9.09 1.38 -14.07
N ARG A 182 10.18 1.63 -13.32
CA ARG A 182 10.26 1.40 -11.87
C ARG A 182 9.43 2.37 -11.02
N THR A 183 8.83 3.39 -11.63
CA THR A 183 7.98 4.38 -10.94
C THR A 183 6.47 4.15 -11.18
N SER A 184 6.12 3.06 -11.87
CA SER A 184 4.74 2.70 -12.17
C SER A 184 3.89 2.48 -10.91
N GLN A 185 2.58 2.69 -11.04
CA GLN A 185 1.59 2.39 -10.02
C GLN A 185 1.63 0.91 -9.63
N ARG A 186 1.86 0.01 -10.60
CA ARG A 186 2.12 -1.42 -10.33
C ARG A 186 3.29 -1.63 -9.39
N GLU A 187 4.45 -1.01 -9.63
CA GLU A 187 5.63 -1.21 -8.77
C GLU A 187 5.37 -0.69 -7.34
N LYS A 188 4.67 0.45 -7.20
CA LYS A 188 4.24 0.94 -5.89
C LYS A 188 3.28 -0.03 -5.19
N LEU A 189 2.28 -0.53 -5.92
CA LEU A 189 1.31 -1.49 -5.38
C LEU A 189 2.00 -2.78 -4.95
N ALA A 190 2.92 -3.31 -5.75
CA ALA A 190 3.68 -4.52 -5.43
C ALA A 190 4.50 -4.34 -4.15
N TYR A 191 5.25 -3.24 -4.05
CA TYR A 191 6.03 -2.91 -2.86
C TYR A 191 5.15 -2.83 -1.61
N HIS A 192 4.07 -2.03 -1.64
CA HIS A 192 3.20 -1.87 -0.47
C HIS A 192 2.43 -3.15 -0.14
N THR A 193 2.03 -3.95 -1.13
CA THR A 193 1.40 -5.26 -0.89
C THR A 193 2.35 -6.18 -0.12
N PHE A 194 3.61 -6.28 -0.57
CA PHE A 194 4.61 -7.07 0.14
C PHE A 194 4.87 -6.51 1.54
N ASP A 195 5.07 -5.21 1.66
CA ASP A 195 5.40 -4.58 2.94
C ASP A 195 4.30 -4.75 4.01
N ILE A 196 3.03 -4.67 3.60
CA ILE A 196 1.85 -4.83 4.47
C ILE A 196 1.60 -6.30 4.83
N PHE A 197 1.67 -7.21 3.85
CA PHE A 197 1.20 -8.60 4.03
C PHE A 197 2.32 -9.62 4.26
N LYS A 198 3.60 -9.23 4.23
CA LYS A 198 4.75 -10.15 4.47
C LYS A 198 4.68 -10.88 5.81
N GLU A 199 3.99 -10.29 6.80
CA GLU A 199 3.81 -10.83 8.14
C GLU A 199 2.32 -11.00 8.46
N LYS A 200 1.98 -12.04 9.25
CA LYS A 200 0.62 -12.22 9.75
C LYS A 200 0.35 -11.17 10.84
N PRO A 201 -0.87 -10.60 10.90
CA PRO A 201 -1.21 -9.66 11.95
C PRO A 201 -1.19 -10.35 13.32
N GLY A 202 -0.33 -9.89 14.22
CA GLY A 202 -0.34 -10.25 15.65
C GLY A 202 -1.19 -9.30 16.52
N ASP A 203 -1.31 -9.62 17.81
CA ASP A 203 -2.14 -8.87 18.78
C ASP A 203 -1.79 -7.37 18.87
N HIS A 204 -0.52 -7.03 18.64
CA HIS A 204 -0.06 -5.63 18.60
C HIS A 204 -0.58 -4.83 17.39
N HIS A 205 -1.24 -5.45 16.41
CA HIS A 205 -1.96 -4.74 15.34
C HIS A 205 -3.42 -4.47 15.69
N MET A 206 -3.95 -5.05 16.78
CA MET A 206 -5.34 -4.85 17.16
C MET A 206 -5.49 -3.52 17.91
N LEU A 207 -6.38 -2.67 17.40
CA LEU A 207 -6.83 -1.44 18.04
C LEU A 207 -8.32 -1.29 17.76
N ARG A 208 -9.11 -1.05 18.81
CA ARG A 208 -10.58 -0.92 18.72
C ARG A 208 -11.11 0.39 19.32
N GLU A 209 -10.21 1.27 19.74
CA GLU A 209 -10.58 2.57 20.30
C GLU A 209 -11.18 3.49 19.23
N PRO A 210 -12.09 4.41 19.62
CA PRO A 210 -12.61 5.42 18.72
C PRO A 210 -11.48 6.26 18.12
N LEU A 211 -11.47 6.38 16.79
CA LEU A 211 -10.49 7.15 16.06
C LEU A 211 -11.15 7.89 14.89
N PRO A 212 -10.57 9.00 14.43
CA PRO A 212 -11.07 9.70 13.27
C PRO A 212 -10.97 8.82 12.03
N GLU A 213 -12.08 8.71 11.31
CA GLU A 213 -12.14 7.93 10.06
C GLU A 213 -11.20 8.50 8.98
N PRO A 214 -10.56 7.65 8.15
CA PRO A 214 -9.53 8.08 7.20
C PRO A 214 -10.13 8.64 5.90
N TYR A 215 -10.87 9.75 5.99
CA TYR A 215 -11.40 10.51 4.85
C TYR A 215 -11.10 12.01 4.96
N GLY A 216 -11.25 12.74 3.85
CA GLY A 216 -11.02 14.20 3.83
C GLY A 216 -9.61 14.57 4.29
N ALA A 217 -9.51 15.46 5.27
CA ALA A 217 -8.23 15.88 5.88
C ALA A 217 -7.52 14.76 6.68
N ASN A 218 -8.20 13.64 6.93
CA ASN A 218 -7.65 12.46 7.60
C ASN A 218 -7.38 11.31 6.63
N ARG A 219 -7.43 11.53 5.30
CA ARG A 219 -7.28 10.44 4.32
C ARG A 219 -5.99 9.63 4.47
N ASP A 220 -4.94 10.27 4.97
CA ASP A 220 -3.61 9.72 5.25
C ASP A 220 -3.42 9.24 6.70
N LEU A 221 -4.47 9.28 7.54
CA LEU A 221 -4.41 8.86 8.94
C LEU A 221 -4.47 7.32 9.00
N LEU A 222 -3.29 6.72 9.10
CA LEU A 222 -3.11 5.31 9.47
C LEU A 222 -2.53 5.29 10.89
N PRO A 223 -3.22 4.73 11.90
CA PRO A 223 -2.81 4.89 13.30
C PRO A 223 -1.41 4.36 13.62
N ASP A 224 -0.98 3.31 12.95
CA ASP A 224 0.34 2.69 13.07
C ASP A 224 1.45 3.43 12.29
N GLU A 225 1.11 4.23 11.27
CA GLU A 225 2.03 5.10 10.54
C GLU A 225 1.91 6.60 10.88
N THR A 226 0.98 6.97 11.75
CA THR A 226 0.81 8.33 12.26
C THR A 226 1.53 8.44 13.60
N PHE A 227 2.43 9.40 13.75
CA PHE A 227 3.26 9.50 14.95
C PHE A 227 2.85 10.66 15.86
N VAL A 228 3.06 10.44 17.16
CA VAL A 228 2.85 11.39 18.25
C VAL A 228 4.21 11.66 18.88
N LEU A 229 4.56 12.93 19.03
CA LEU A 229 5.69 13.34 19.86
C LEU A 229 5.26 13.42 21.31
N ILE A 230 6.04 12.85 22.22
CA ILE A 230 5.84 12.97 23.65
C ILE A 230 6.85 13.99 24.17
N GLY A 231 6.34 15.12 24.65
CA GLY A 231 7.12 16.27 25.10
C GLY A 231 6.97 16.53 26.59
N TYR A 232 8.04 17.00 27.22
CA TYR A 232 8.04 17.39 28.62
C TYR A 232 7.95 18.92 28.78
N TYR A 233 7.11 19.41 29.69
CA TYR A 233 7.15 20.79 30.15
C TYR A 233 7.58 20.86 31.62
N LYS A 234 8.42 21.85 31.95
CA LYS A 234 9.12 21.93 33.25
C LYS A 234 8.38 22.72 34.32
N SER A 235 7.42 23.56 33.94
CA SER A 235 6.71 24.44 34.86
C SER A 235 5.37 24.92 34.28
N ALA A 236 4.50 25.45 35.15
CA ALA A 236 3.20 26.00 34.75
C ALA A 236 3.35 27.19 33.78
N GLU A 237 4.36 28.04 33.97
CA GLU A 237 4.63 29.19 33.09
C GLU A 237 5.03 28.73 31.68
N GLN A 238 5.73 27.58 31.56
CA GLN A 238 6.00 27.00 30.24
C GLN A 238 4.72 26.49 29.60
N LEU A 239 3.84 25.82 30.35
CA LEU A 239 2.57 25.32 29.81
C LEU A 239 1.67 26.48 29.34
N GLU A 240 1.55 27.53 30.14
CA GLU A 240 0.83 28.76 29.77
C GLU A 240 1.42 29.41 28.51
N TRP A 241 2.75 29.45 28.41
CA TRP A 241 3.42 29.94 27.20
C TRP A 241 3.08 29.08 25.97
N ILE A 242 3.09 27.75 26.10
CA ILE A 242 2.72 26.83 25.01
C ILE A 242 1.27 27.06 24.58
N GLN A 243 0.35 27.15 25.55
CA GLN A 243 -1.08 27.36 25.31
C GLN A 243 -1.33 28.71 24.64
N LYS A 244 -0.66 29.79 25.08
CA LYS A 244 -0.83 31.15 24.56
C LYS A 244 -0.17 31.36 23.20
N GLN A 245 1.09 30.94 23.07
CA GLN A 245 1.90 31.17 21.87
C GLN A 245 1.74 30.09 20.81
N ARG A 246 1.09 28.96 21.15
CA ARG A 246 0.87 27.83 20.24
C ARG A 246 2.18 27.29 19.67
N MET A 247 3.21 27.25 20.51
CA MET A 247 4.56 26.81 20.15
C MET A 247 5.10 25.86 21.20
N TYR A 248 5.90 24.88 20.77
CA TYR A 248 6.64 24.01 21.67
C TYR A 248 8.09 23.87 21.22
N ASN A 249 9.01 23.87 22.17
CA ASN A 249 10.45 23.89 21.93
C ASN A 249 11.14 22.63 22.47
N PHE A 250 11.84 21.93 21.58
CA PHE A 250 12.74 20.84 21.91
C PHE A 250 14.20 21.32 21.96
N ARG A 251 15.01 20.65 22.79
CA ARG A 251 16.45 20.85 22.76
C ARG A 251 17.03 20.30 21.46
N THR A 252 18.10 20.96 20.99
CA THR A 252 18.86 20.54 19.81
C THR A 252 20.33 20.29 20.16
N GLY A 253 21.11 19.80 19.20
CA GLY A 253 22.52 19.43 19.35
C GLY A 253 22.74 17.94 19.68
N SER A 254 23.96 17.60 20.11
CA SER A 254 24.38 16.22 20.41
C SER A 254 24.23 15.83 21.89
N GLY A 255 23.74 16.74 22.74
CA GLY A 255 23.63 16.52 24.18
C GLY A 255 22.44 15.63 24.58
N ALA A 256 22.47 15.13 25.81
CA ALA A 256 21.39 14.33 26.38
C ALA A 256 20.05 15.10 26.38
N GLY A 257 19.00 14.45 25.88
CA GLY A 257 17.66 15.01 25.74
C GLY A 257 17.46 15.93 24.53
N ALA A 258 18.41 15.98 23.59
CA ALA A 258 18.18 16.56 22.27
C ALA A 258 17.21 15.69 21.46
N LEU A 259 16.35 16.34 20.67
CA LEU A 259 15.43 15.65 19.79
C LEU A 259 16.17 15.05 18.57
N VAL A 260 15.99 13.76 18.33
CA VAL A 260 16.52 13.07 17.15
C VAL A 260 15.58 13.34 15.96
N LEU A 261 16.12 13.84 14.85
CA LEU A 261 15.34 14.14 13.64
C LEU A 261 15.28 12.92 12.71
N ASP A 262 14.52 11.90 13.11
CA ASP A 262 14.18 10.76 12.26
C ASP A 262 12.83 10.97 11.54
N ARG A 263 12.44 10.01 10.68
CA ARG A 263 11.17 10.09 9.94
C ARG A 263 9.99 10.26 10.88
N LYS A 264 9.93 9.46 11.96
CA LYS A 264 8.81 9.48 12.93
C LYS A 264 8.65 10.83 13.60
N THR A 265 9.76 11.44 14.00
CA THR A 265 9.79 12.74 14.66
C THR A 265 9.37 13.87 13.73
N VAL A 266 9.93 13.90 12.52
CA VAL A 266 9.66 15.02 11.59
C VAL A 266 8.25 14.92 10.99
N SER A 267 7.72 13.71 10.82
CA SER A 267 6.35 13.50 10.32
C SER A 267 5.30 13.34 11.42
N ALA A 268 5.64 13.63 12.69
CA ALA A 268 4.68 13.55 13.78
C ALA A 268 3.54 14.54 13.58
N ARG A 269 2.31 14.05 13.74
CA ARG A 269 1.08 14.82 13.54
C ARG A 269 0.55 15.42 14.84
N TYR A 270 0.90 14.82 15.97
CA TYR A 270 0.45 15.26 17.29
C TYR A 270 1.61 15.41 18.28
N LEU A 271 1.39 16.19 19.33
CA LEU A 271 2.27 16.36 20.48
C LEU A 271 1.46 16.10 21.76
N LEU A 272 1.84 15.10 22.53
CA LEU A 272 1.34 14.90 23.89
C LEU A 272 2.33 15.51 24.89
N LEU A 273 1.84 16.40 25.74
CA LEU A 273 2.66 17.06 26.76
C LEU A 273 2.49 16.41 28.12
N HIS A 274 3.57 16.22 28.87
CA HIS A 274 3.49 15.75 30.26
C HIS A 274 4.51 16.47 31.15
N THR A 275 4.33 16.34 32.47
CA THR A 275 5.28 16.88 33.45
C THR A 275 5.60 15.89 34.57
N ALA A 276 6.43 16.31 35.52
CA ALA A 276 6.87 15.48 36.64
C ALA A 276 5.68 15.13 37.56
N GLY A 277 5.67 13.91 38.08
CA GLY A 277 4.62 13.42 38.99
C GLY A 277 3.33 12.95 38.32
N GLN A 278 3.07 13.30 37.07
CA GLN A 278 1.90 12.83 36.33
C GLN A 278 2.02 11.34 35.99
N GLN A 279 0.89 10.62 36.03
CA GLN A 279 0.75 9.26 35.48
C GLN A 279 0.06 9.28 34.12
N HIS A 280 -0.94 10.16 33.98
CA HIS A 280 -1.70 10.35 32.76
C HIS A 280 -1.54 11.79 32.27
N SER A 281 -1.71 11.99 30.97
CA SER A 281 -1.83 13.34 30.38
C SER A 281 -3.01 13.39 29.41
N GLY A 282 -3.72 14.52 29.39
CA GLY A 282 -4.70 14.88 28.36
C GLY A 282 -4.29 16.10 27.52
N GLU A 283 -3.05 16.59 27.65
CA GLU A 283 -2.55 17.76 26.94
C GLU A 283 -2.08 17.38 25.53
N LEU A 284 -3.02 17.00 24.66
CA LEU A 284 -2.75 16.65 23.27
C LEU A 284 -2.93 17.86 22.33
N TRP A 285 -1.97 18.04 21.43
CA TRP A 285 -1.92 19.13 20.47
C TRP A 285 -1.72 18.59 19.05
N LYS A 286 -2.28 19.28 18.06
CA LYS A 286 -2.02 19.01 16.65
C LYS A 286 -0.83 19.83 16.17
N ILE A 287 0.12 19.21 15.47
CA ILE A 287 1.28 19.88 14.90
C ILE A 287 0.90 20.39 13.51
N ILE A 288 1.02 21.70 13.30
CA ILE A 288 0.67 22.35 12.02
C ILE A 288 1.91 22.78 11.21
N SER A 289 3.08 22.80 11.84
CA SER A 289 4.33 23.07 11.15
C SER A 289 4.75 21.86 10.29
N LYS A 290 5.23 22.10 9.07
CA LYS A 290 5.81 21.06 8.17
C LYS A 290 7.04 20.33 8.73
N GLY A 291 7.54 20.77 9.87
CA GLY A 291 8.74 20.30 10.54
C GLY A 291 9.26 21.35 11.53
N PRO A 292 10.20 21.00 12.40
CA PRO A 292 10.76 21.92 13.39
C PRO A 292 11.62 23.01 12.71
N ARG A 293 11.58 24.22 13.27
CA ARG A 293 12.46 25.34 12.90
C ARG A 293 13.48 25.62 13.99
N ILE A 294 14.66 26.07 13.62
CA ILE A 294 15.69 26.47 14.59
C ILE A 294 15.39 27.89 15.07
N PHE A 295 15.24 28.05 16.38
CA PHE A 295 15.10 29.34 17.04
C PHE A 295 16.30 29.52 17.97
N SER A 296 16.87 30.72 17.97
CA SER A 296 17.87 31.12 18.94
C SER A 296 17.23 31.41 20.31
N ARG A 297 18.06 31.51 21.33
CA ARG A 297 17.68 32.00 22.66
C ARG A 297 16.97 33.35 22.58
N GLN A 298 17.48 34.27 21.75
CA GLN A 298 16.91 35.62 21.59
C GLN A 298 15.53 35.55 20.93
N ASP A 299 15.36 34.68 19.93
CA ASP A 299 14.06 34.46 19.29
C ASP A 299 13.01 34.00 20.31
N LEU A 300 13.35 33.01 21.15
CA LEU A 300 12.44 32.52 22.19
C LEU A 300 12.10 33.59 23.23
N LEU A 301 13.09 34.38 23.67
CA LEU A 301 12.86 35.50 24.59
C LEU A 301 11.94 36.56 23.98
N SER A 302 12.12 36.89 22.70
CA SER A 302 11.25 37.83 21.97
C SER A 302 9.80 37.33 21.84
N LYS A 303 9.61 36.00 21.88
CA LYS A 303 8.30 35.34 21.90
C LYS A 303 7.77 35.09 23.32
N GLY A 304 8.42 35.64 24.35
CA GLY A 304 7.99 35.57 25.74
C GLY A 304 8.24 34.22 26.42
N TYR A 305 9.17 33.39 25.92
CA TYR A 305 9.51 32.12 26.56
C TYR A 305 10.20 32.38 27.92
N PRO A 306 9.77 31.76 29.02
CA PRO A 306 10.11 32.22 30.37
C PRO A 306 11.59 32.11 30.74
N ALA A 307 12.26 31.01 30.37
CA ALA A 307 13.67 30.79 30.72
C ALA A 307 14.36 29.79 29.77
N PRO A 308 14.88 30.25 28.62
CA PRO A 308 15.68 29.41 27.72
C PRO A 308 17.09 29.21 28.29
N GLY A 309 17.46 27.95 28.49
CA GLY A 309 18.75 27.55 29.07
C GLY A 309 19.79 27.08 28.05
N ARG A 310 19.48 27.10 26.75
CA ARG A 310 20.37 26.75 25.63
C ARG A 310 20.36 27.85 24.57
N ASP A 311 21.35 27.86 23.69
CA ASP A 311 21.48 28.88 22.66
C ASP A 311 20.51 28.68 21.49
N HIS A 312 20.18 27.42 21.19
CA HIS A 312 19.30 27.06 20.08
C HIS A 312 18.29 26.00 20.49
N TYR A 313 17.12 26.04 19.85
CA TYR A 313 16.01 25.12 20.05
C TYR A 313 15.36 24.76 18.72
N LEU A 314 14.76 23.58 18.67
CA LEU A 314 13.86 23.16 17.60
C LEU A 314 12.42 23.51 18.02
N VAL A 315 11.73 24.32 17.25
CA VAL A 315 10.39 24.81 17.57
C VAL A 315 9.38 24.30 16.56
N ILE A 316 8.27 23.77 17.07
CA ILE A 316 7.09 23.37 16.29
C ILE A 316 5.91 24.27 16.65
N HIS A 317 4.97 24.40 15.70
CA HIS A 317 3.75 25.18 15.89
C HIS A 317 2.56 24.23 16.07
N LEU A 318 1.65 24.63 16.95
CA LEU A 318 0.58 23.79 17.47
C LEU A 318 -0.80 24.41 17.23
N GLU A 319 -1.82 23.57 17.18
CA GLU A 319 -3.22 23.96 17.30
C GLU A 319 -3.95 22.98 18.24
N PRO A 320 -5.06 23.39 18.87
CA PRO A 320 -5.93 22.46 19.56
C PRO A 320 -6.43 21.37 18.61
N VAL A 321 -6.49 20.14 19.11
CA VAL A 321 -7.02 18.98 18.37
C VAL A 321 -8.50 19.23 18.05
N GLN A 322 -8.87 19.05 16.78
CA GLN A 322 -10.22 19.30 16.28
C GLN A 322 -11.04 18.00 16.17
N GLU A 323 -10.33 16.87 16.13
CA GLU A 323 -10.86 15.53 16.06
C GLU A 323 -11.60 15.17 17.36
N PRO A 324 -12.94 15.03 17.37
CA PRO A 324 -13.72 14.82 18.59
C PRO A 324 -13.34 13.56 19.35
N GLU A 325 -12.94 12.50 18.63
CA GLU A 325 -12.54 11.21 19.19
C GLU A 325 -11.27 11.30 20.04
N LEU A 326 -10.45 12.33 19.81
CA LEU A 326 -9.20 12.56 20.54
C LEU A 326 -9.35 13.61 21.63
N GLN A 327 -10.52 14.24 21.76
CA GLN A 327 -10.78 15.24 22.80
C GLN A 327 -11.13 14.56 24.13
N SER A 328 -10.74 15.19 25.23
CA SER A 328 -11.06 14.75 26.61
C SER A 328 -10.54 13.36 27.00
N LEU A 329 -9.63 12.77 26.21
CA LEU A 329 -8.94 11.54 26.57
C LEU A 329 -7.75 11.80 27.48
N GLN A 330 -7.41 10.80 28.29
CA GLN A 330 -6.18 10.78 29.07
C GLN A 330 -5.37 9.53 28.74
N TRP A 331 -4.09 9.70 28.51
CA TRP A 331 -3.18 8.63 28.13
C TRP A 331 -2.15 8.36 29.23
N ASN A 332 -1.98 7.08 29.58
CA ASN A 332 -0.89 6.63 30.44
C ASN A 332 0.43 6.60 29.65
N PHE A 333 1.03 7.77 29.47
CA PHE A 333 2.25 7.94 28.66
C PHE A 333 3.45 7.12 29.17
N LYS A 334 3.41 6.60 30.40
CA LYS A 334 4.48 5.78 30.98
C LYS A 334 4.48 4.33 30.48
N GLU A 335 3.36 3.86 29.96
CA GLU A 335 3.25 2.53 29.34
C GLU A 335 3.70 2.51 27.88
N LEU A 336 4.03 3.69 27.31
CA LEU A 336 4.54 3.77 25.95
C LEU A 336 5.96 3.19 25.86
N PRO A 337 6.30 2.41 24.80
CA PRO A 337 7.60 1.74 24.68
C PRO A 337 8.83 2.66 24.75
N GLY A 338 8.69 3.94 24.37
CA GLY A 338 9.78 4.92 24.39
C GLY A 338 9.98 5.65 25.72
N TYR A 339 9.12 5.40 26.73
CA TYR A 339 9.21 6.10 28.00
C TYR A 339 10.41 5.64 28.84
N ALA A 340 11.17 6.61 29.35
CA ALA A 340 12.28 6.36 30.26
C ALA A 340 12.00 6.97 31.65
N SER A 341 12.51 6.36 32.72
CA SER A 341 12.23 6.80 34.10
C SER A 341 13.26 7.81 34.63
N ARG A 342 12.98 8.45 35.78
CA ARG A 342 13.90 9.38 36.47
C ARG A 342 14.29 10.57 35.59
N ARG A 343 15.56 10.98 35.57
CA ARG A 343 16.04 12.17 34.84
C ARG A 343 15.79 12.10 33.33
N THR A 344 15.69 10.90 32.76
CA THR A 344 15.44 10.71 31.33
C THR A 344 13.96 10.76 30.98
N SER A 345 13.04 10.86 31.96
CA SER A 345 11.61 11.04 31.69
C SER A 345 11.29 12.37 31.01
N ALA A 346 12.21 13.34 31.07
CA ALA A 346 12.07 14.61 30.38
C ALA A 346 12.60 14.57 28.93
N PHE A 347 13.13 13.42 28.47
CA PHE A 347 13.64 13.30 27.11
C PHE A 347 12.49 13.06 26.14
N PRO A 348 12.43 13.80 25.03
CA PRO A 348 11.37 13.61 24.07
C PRO A 348 11.54 12.27 23.36
N PHE A 349 10.42 11.63 23.05
CA PHE A 349 10.38 10.41 22.25
C PHE A 349 9.13 10.40 21.37
N THR A 350 9.04 9.43 20.48
CA THR A 350 7.89 9.24 19.59
C THR A 350 7.20 7.91 19.87
N ALA A 351 5.88 7.90 19.73
CA ALA A 351 5.07 6.69 19.64
C ALA A 351 4.17 6.77 18.40
N SER A 352 3.67 5.65 17.91
CA SER A 352 2.57 5.69 16.93
C SER A 352 1.27 6.11 17.62
N LEU A 353 0.31 6.62 16.84
CA LEU A 353 -1.03 6.91 17.32
C LEU A 353 -1.70 5.62 17.80
N ALA A 354 -1.44 4.48 17.16
CA ALA A 354 -1.93 3.18 17.61
C ALA A 354 -1.38 2.79 19.00
N GLU A 355 -0.09 3.00 19.25
CA GLU A 355 0.51 2.78 20.58
C GLU A 355 -0.09 3.73 21.62
N LEU A 356 -0.26 5.01 21.26
CA LEU A 356 -0.88 5.99 22.14
C LEU A 356 -2.31 5.57 22.51
N MET A 357 -3.12 5.17 21.54
CA MET A 357 -4.52 4.83 21.80
C MET A 357 -4.68 3.57 22.66
N LYS A 358 -3.71 2.66 22.68
CA LYS A 358 -3.75 1.48 23.56
C LYS A 358 -3.57 1.78 25.04
N VAL A 359 -3.02 2.94 25.36
CA VAL A 359 -2.79 3.38 26.75
C VAL A 359 -3.80 4.45 27.18
N VAL A 360 -4.92 4.56 26.46
CA VAL A 360 -6.06 5.39 26.87
C VAL A 360 -6.62 4.83 28.17
N ASN A 361 -6.80 5.70 29.15
CA ASN A 361 -7.57 5.40 30.33
C ASN A 361 -9.04 5.76 30.02
N SER A 362 -9.91 4.76 29.89
CA SER A 362 -11.35 5.00 29.82
C SER A 362 -11.81 5.50 31.19
N ILE A 363 -12.24 6.76 31.27
CA ILE A 363 -12.88 7.32 32.47
C ILE A 363 -14.25 6.68 32.67
#